data_AF-A0A257GWQ0-F1
#
_entry.id   AF-A0A257GWQ0-F1
#
_cell.length_a   1.000
_cell.length_b   1.000
_cell.length_c   1.000
_cell.angle_alpha   90.00
_cell.angle_beta   90.00
_cell.angle_gamma   90.00
#
_symmetry.space_group_name_H-M   'P 1'
#
loop_
_entity.id
_entity.type
_entity.pdbx_description
1 polymer ?
#
loop_
_entity_poly.entity_id
_entity_poly.type
_entity_poly.pdbx_seq_one_letter_code
_entity_poly.pdbx_strand_id
1 'polypeptide(L)'
;MGQGMLKDQPNIPQVKDGVHVRLREARSRLGLAQDEFSKLVGVSRVTQMSYENGTTHPSTNYLSRAQAVGLNVAYLLFDLDDEASTNLAASCADPSKKVGPEDEASNSASFTEPVEIKKEGLNARLKDERVKMGYTQSALAAIGQRTRTAQVRYESGETCPDVEYLANLQSSGVDIRYVLNGRHKEELADGVNWTLLRSVFEAAQNLRSQSAPESSNAKLWELTRNIYEASRRMAS
;
A
#
# COMPACT_ATOMS: atom_id res chain seq x y z
N MET A 1 -3.24 -17.48 -41.74
CA MET A 1 -2.27 -17.85 -40.69
C MET A 1 -1.54 -16.55 -40.34
N GLY A 2 -1.89 -15.77 -39.32
CA GLY A 2 -2.32 -16.13 -37.97
C GLY A 2 -1.17 -15.81 -37.01
N GLN A 3 -1.07 -14.54 -36.60
CA GLN A 3 -0.39 -14.00 -35.41
C GLN A 3 -0.27 -12.47 -35.62
N GLY A 4 -1.08 -11.59 -35.02
CA GLY A 4 -1.78 -11.69 -33.75
C GLY A 4 -1.02 -10.89 -32.70
N MET A 5 -1.41 -9.63 -32.53
CA MET A 5 -1.30 -8.85 -31.29
C MET A 5 0.13 -8.55 -30.79
N LEU A 6 0.76 -7.53 -31.38
CA LEU A 6 1.67 -6.67 -30.62
C LEU A 6 0.79 -5.89 -29.62
N LYS A 7 0.68 -6.44 -28.41
CA LYS A 7 -0.05 -5.82 -27.31
C LYS A 7 0.52 -4.42 -27.09
N ASP A 8 -0.36 -3.42 -27.12
CA ASP A 8 -0.10 -2.12 -26.49
C ASP A 8 0.40 -2.38 -25.08
N GLN A 9 1.71 -2.34 -24.89
CA GLN A 9 2.28 -2.37 -23.55
C GLN A 9 1.81 -1.07 -22.89
N PRO A 10 1.17 -1.12 -21.71
CA PRO A 10 0.80 0.09 -21.01
C PRO A 10 2.06 0.94 -20.88
N ASN A 11 1.95 2.24 -21.21
CA ASN A 11 3.01 3.20 -20.97
C ASN A 11 3.20 3.31 -19.45
N ILE A 12 4.03 2.40 -18.91
CA ILE A 12 4.39 2.37 -17.51
C ILE A 12 5.26 3.61 -17.28
N PRO A 13 4.88 4.51 -16.35
CA PRO A 13 5.69 5.66 -16.01
C PRO A 13 7.11 5.17 -15.70
N GLN A 14 8.07 5.55 -16.54
CA GLN A 14 9.47 5.29 -16.27
C GLN A 14 9.81 6.04 -14.98
N VAL A 15 10.12 5.30 -13.93
CA VAL A 15 10.48 5.88 -12.64
C VAL A 15 11.75 6.70 -12.85
N LYS A 16 11.66 8.02 -12.72
CA LYS A 16 12.71 8.96 -13.13
C LYS A 16 14.02 8.82 -12.34
N ASP A 17 13.94 8.25 -11.13
CA ASP A 17 15.07 8.06 -10.23
C ASP A 17 15.26 6.58 -9.84
N GLY A 18 16.48 6.19 -9.46
CA GLY A 18 16.76 4.84 -8.98
C GLY A 18 16.15 4.58 -7.59
N VAL A 19 15.85 3.31 -7.27
CA VAL A 19 15.33 2.87 -5.95
C VAL A 19 16.16 3.45 -4.78
N HIS A 20 17.47 3.54 -4.97
CA HIS A 20 18.40 4.06 -3.97
C HIS A 20 18.17 5.54 -3.63
N VAL A 21 17.78 6.36 -4.61
CA VAL A 21 17.42 7.77 -4.40
C VAL A 21 16.13 7.85 -3.58
N ARG A 22 15.09 7.11 -3.97
CA ARG A 22 13.82 7.07 -3.24
C ARG A 22 13.98 6.56 -1.81
N LEU A 23 14.89 5.63 -1.56
CA LEU A 23 15.19 5.16 -0.20
C LEU A 23 15.75 6.29 0.67
N ARG A 24 16.68 7.08 0.12
CA ARG A 24 17.28 8.24 0.80
C ARG A 24 16.25 9.33 1.07
N GLU A 25 15.37 9.60 0.11
CA GLU A 25 14.29 10.58 0.25
C GLU A 25 13.26 10.14 1.27
N ALA A 26 12.77 8.90 1.18
CA ALA A 26 11.81 8.34 2.12
C ALA A 26 12.35 8.35 3.55
N ARG A 27 13.64 8.07 3.75
CA ARG A 27 14.31 8.25 5.06
C ARG A 27 14.35 9.73 5.47
N SER A 28 14.73 10.63 4.56
CA SER A 28 14.81 12.06 4.84
C SER A 28 13.45 12.66 5.23
N ARG A 29 12.35 12.16 4.65
CA ARG A 29 10.98 12.53 5.02
C ARG A 29 10.62 12.16 6.47
N LEU A 30 11.23 11.10 7.01
CA LEU A 30 11.08 10.70 8.42
C LEU A 30 11.95 11.55 9.37
N GLY A 31 12.81 12.43 8.84
CA GLY A 31 13.73 13.24 9.64
C GLY A 31 14.87 12.44 10.30
N LEU A 32 15.08 11.18 9.89
CA LEU A 32 16.05 10.28 10.51
C LEU A 32 17.41 10.36 9.82
N ALA A 33 18.49 10.41 10.61
CA ALA A 33 19.84 10.26 10.08
C ALA A 33 20.11 8.82 9.62
N GLN A 34 21.07 8.64 8.72
CA GLN A 34 21.41 7.33 8.17
C GLN A 34 21.82 6.31 9.25
N ASP A 35 22.52 6.76 10.29
CA ASP A 35 22.92 5.89 11.41
C ASP A 35 21.73 5.47 12.28
N GLU A 36 20.85 6.42 12.61
CA GLU A 36 19.63 6.18 13.40
C GLU A 36 18.69 5.20 12.69
N PHE A 37 18.45 5.43 11.40
CA PHE A 37 17.61 4.54 10.59
C PHE A 37 18.20 3.12 10.49
N SER A 38 19.53 3.00 10.32
CA SER A 38 20.18 1.69 10.26
C SER A 38 20.00 0.87 11.55
N LYS A 39 20.06 1.53 12.72
CA LYS A 39 19.83 0.90 14.03
C LYS A 39 18.37 0.43 14.18
N LEU A 40 17.41 1.24 13.76
CA LEU A 40 15.98 0.91 13.84
C LEU A 40 15.61 -0.30 12.96
N VAL A 41 16.16 -0.36 11.75
CA VAL A 41 15.91 -1.48 10.81
C VAL A 41 16.76 -2.72 11.16
N GLY A 42 17.81 -2.55 11.96
CA GLY A 42 18.72 -3.62 12.36
C GLY A 42 19.73 -4.01 11.29
N VAL A 43 20.27 -3.01 10.57
CA VAL A 43 21.39 -3.17 9.62
C VAL A 43 22.55 -2.26 10.01
N SER A 44 23.75 -2.53 9.49
CA SER A 44 24.89 -1.65 9.75
C SER A 44 24.75 -0.32 8.98
N ARG A 45 25.34 0.75 9.52
CA ARG A 45 25.43 2.05 8.82
C ARG A 45 26.03 1.92 7.41
N VAL A 46 27.03 1.04 7.24
CA VAL A 46 27.68 0.79 5.94
C VAL A 46 26.72 0.10 4.98
N THR A 47 25.95 -0.87 5.45
CA THR A 47 24.90 -1.54 4.65
C THR A 47 23.87 -0.52 4.17
N GLN A 48 23.40 0.35 5.06
CA GLN A 48 22.48 1.44 4.69
C GLN A 48 23.10 2.37 3.64
N MET A 49 24.38 2.70 3.79
CA MET A 49 25.12 3.52 2.83
C MET A 49 25.16 2.86 1.45
N SER A 50 25.45 1.56 1.41
CA SER A 50 25.53 0.79 0.19
C SER A 50 24.19 0.73 -0.56
N TYR A 51 23.08 0.68 0.17
CA TYR A 51 21.73 0.75 -0.41
C TYR A 51 21.43 2.14 -0.98
N GLU A 52 21.69 3.21 -0.23
CA GLU A 52 21.42 4.58 -0.67
C GLU A 52 22.35 5.04 -1.81
N ASN A 53 23.51 4.40 -1.97
CA ASN A 53 24.42 4.66 -3.09
C ASN A 53 24.16 3.75 -4.31
N GLY A 54 23.17 2.84 -4.22
CA GLY A 54 22.83 1.93 -5.33
C GLY A 54 23.85 0.83 -5.60
N THR A 55 24.86 0.66 -4.75
CA THR A 55 25.87 -0.40 -4.90
C THR A 55 25.29 -1.79 -4.61
N THR A 56 24.29 -1.85 -3.73
CA THR A 56 23.54 -3.06 -3.37
C THR A 56 22.08 -2.69 -3.17
N HIS A 57 21.21 -3.69 -3.19
CA HIS A 57 19.77 -3.48 -3.15
C HIS A 57 19.20 -4.06 -1.86
N PRO A 58 18.21 -3.39 -1.23
CA PRO A 58 17.59 -3.91 -0.02
C PRO A 58 16.84 -5.22 -0.31
N SER A 59 16.80 -6.11 0.68
CA SER A 59 15.99 -7.32 0.62
C SER A 59 14.56 -7.05 1.07
N THR A 60 13.62 -7.94 0.75
CA THR A 60 12.25 -7.78 1.26
C THR A 60 12.15 -7.82 2.79
N ASN A 61 13.02 -8.57 3.47
CA ASN A 61 13.05 -8.58 4.94
C ASN A 61 13.43 -7.20 5.49
N TYR A 62 14.43 -6.55 4.88
CA TYR A 62 14.75 -5.16 5.19
C TYR A 62 13.53 -4.24 4.99
N LEU A 63 12.79 -4.38 3.87
CA LEU A 63 11.59 -3.57 3.62
C LEU A 63 10.52 -3.77 4.68
N SER A 64 10.26 -5.01 5.12
CA SER A 64 9.27 -5.28 6.17
C SER A 64 9.62 -4.59 7.49
N ARG A 65 10.91 -4.57 7.86
CA ARG A 65 11.39 -3.86 9.04
C ARG A 65 11.34 -2.35 8.87
N ALA A 66 11.74 -1.85 7.71
CA ALA A 66 11.65 -0.43 7.39
C ALA A 66 10.20 0.07 7.37
N GLN A 67 9.25 -0.74 6.89
CA GLN A 67 7.83 -0.44 6.93
C GLN A 67 7.31 -0.30 8.37
N ALA A 68 7.79 -1.14 9.29
CA ALA A 68 7.45 -1.03 10.71
C ALA A 68 7.97 0.26 11.37
N VAL A 69 9.05 0.84 10.83
CA VAL A 69 9.59 2.16 11.23
C VAL A 69 8.76 3.31 10.64
N GLY A 70 7.86 3.03 9.69
CA GLY A 70 7.03 4.04 9.01
C GLY A 70 7.57 4.43 7.63
N LEU A 71 8.54 3.71 7.07
CA LEU A 71 8.97 3.93 5.70
C LEU A 71 7.85 3.59 4.71
N ASN A 72 7.53 4.51 3.81
CA ASN A 72 6.58 4.25 2.73
C ASN A 72 7.20 3.33 1.66
N VAL A 73 6.97 2.03 1.77
CA VAL A 73 7.42 1.01 0.80
C VAL A 73 6.75 1.19 -0.57
N ALA A 74 5.52 1.73 -0.62
CA ALA A 74 4.83 1.97 -1.88
C ALA A 74 5.50 3.09 -2.68
N TYR A 75 5.95 4.18 -2.04
CA TYR A 75 6.78 5.20 -2.67
C TYR A 75 8.08 4.59 -3.20
N LEU A 76 8.78 3.83 -2.36
CA LEU A 76 10.06 3.22 -2.73
C LEU A 76 9.95 2.31 -3.96
N LEU A 77 8.91 1.49 -4.05
CA LEU A 77 8.74 0.54 -5.15
C LEU A 77 8.11 1.15 -6.39
N PHE A 78 7.11 2.01 -6.21
CA PHE A 78 6.19 2.38 -7.27
C PHE A 78 6.21 3.86 -7.62
N ASP A 79 7.01 4.67 -6.91
CA ASP A 79 6.99 6.13 -7.01
C ASP A 79 5.58 6.71 -6.78
N LEU A 80 4.81 6.00 -5.97
CA LEU A 80 3.48 6.41 -5.55
C LEU A 80 3.64 7.17 -4.25
N ASP A 81 3.67 8.49 -4.37
CA ASP A 81 3.46 9.36 -3.22
C ASP A 81 2.03 9.17 -2.72
N ASP A 82 1.87 8.41 -1.64
CA ASP A 82 0.63 8.40 -0.85
C ASP A 82 0.52 9.72 -0.05
N GLU A 83 0.51 10.87 -0.74
CA GLU A 83 0.06 12.16 -0.16
C GLU A 83 -1.39 12.08 0.35
N ALA A 84 -2.12 11.01 0.02
CA ALA A 84 -3.46 10.75 0.52
C ALA A 84 -3.50 10.28 1.99
N SER A 85 -2.44 9.63 2.50
CA SER A 85 -2.46 9.02 3.84
C SER A 85 -2.12 10.01 4.96
N THR A 86 -1.28 11.00 4.66
CA THR A 86 -0.87 12.07 5.60
C THR A 86 -1.95 13.16 5.73
N ASN A 87 -2.66 13.47 4.65
CA ASN A 87 -3.64 14.56 4.63
C ASN A 87 -4.97 14.24 5.35
N LEU A 88 -5.29 12.97 5.62
CA LEU A 88 -6.48 12.61 6.41
C LEU A 88 -6.28 12.76 7.92
N ALA A 89 -5.05 12.61 8.42
CA ALA A 89 -4.72 12.83 9.83
C ALA A 89 -4.53 14.32 10.16
N ALA A 90 -4.02 15.11 9.22
CA ALA A 90 -3.72 16.53 9.44
C ALA A 90 -4.95 17.45 9.36
N SER A 91 -6.02 17.07 8.64
CA SER A 91 -7.19 17.93 8.43
C SER A 91 -8.24 17.87 9.56
N CYS A 92 -8.05 17.05 10.60
CA CYS A 92 -9.02 16.90 11.70
C CYS A 92 -8.47 17.26 13.09
N ALA A 93 -7.21 17.70 13.19
CA ALA A 93 -6.59 18.11 14.46
C ALA A 93 -6.69 19.64 14.64
N ASP A 94 -7.70 20.08 15.39
CA ASP A 94 -7.71 21.42 15.98
C ASP A 94 -6.55 21.53 17.00
N PRO A 95 -5.55 22.41 16.80
CA PRO A 95 -4.36 22.47 17.66
C PRO A 95 -4.62 23.03 19.07
N SER A 96 -5.87 23.28 19.48
CA SER A 96 -6.18 23.95 20.75
C SER A 96 -6.89 23.10 21.83
N LYS A 97 -6.95 21.77 21.71
CA LYS A 97 -7.56 20.92 22.76
C LYS A 97 -6.52 20.16 23.58
N LYS A 98 -6.17 20.68 24.76
CA LYS A 98 -5.48 19.91 25.80
C LYS A 98 -6.42 18.79 26.28
N VAL A 99 -6.02 17.52 26.10
CA VAL A 99 -6.69 16.37 26.72
C VAL A 99 -5.82 15.91 27.89
N GLY A 100 -6.39 16.00 29.10
CA GLY A 100 -5.85 15.42 30.33
C GLY A 100 -6.15 13.92 30.45
N PRO A 101 -5.62 13.23 31.47
CA PRO A 101 -5.32 11.80 31.39
C PRO A 101 -6.30 10.92 32.15
N GLU A 102 -7.57 10.83 31.77
CA GLU A 102 -8.53 9.98 32.50
C GLU A 102 -9.57 9.38 31.53
N ASP A 103 -9.41 8.08 31.22
CA ASP A 103 -10.47 7.07 31.10
C ASP A 103 -10.05 5.89 30.18
N GLU A 104 -9.38 4.93 30.82
CA GLU A 104 -9.33 3.53 30.40
C GLU A 104 -10.71 2.88 30.66
N ALA A 105 -11.43 2.46 29.63
CA ALA A 105 -12.14 1.17 29.60
C ALA A 105 -13.06 1.02 28.37
N SER A 106 -13.06 -0.20 27.83
CA SER A 106 -14.08 -0.81 26.95
C SER A 106 -14.05 -0.44 25.46
N ASN A 107 -12.95 -0.78 24.78
CA ASN A 107 -13.07 -1.16 23.37
C ASN A 107 -13.56 -2.61 23.28
N SER A 108 -14.88 -2.80 23.36
CA SER A 108 -15.52 -4.07 23.01
C SER A 108 -15.56 -4.20 21.48
N ALA A 109 -14.46 -4.69 20.94
CA ALA A 109 -14.31 -5.05 19.54
C ALA A 109 -15.15 -6.28 19.17
N SER A 110 -15.89 -6.19 18.07
CA SER A 110 -15.98 -7.15 16.94
C SER A 110 -17.25 -6.80 16.16
N PHE A 111 -17.23 -6.59 14.85
CA PHE A 111 -17.10 -7.65 13.87
C PHE A 111 -16.61 -7.05 12.53
N THR A 112 -15.30 -7.11 12.29
CA THR A 112 -14.83 -7.30 10.91
C THR A 112 -14.71 -8.81 10.82
N GLU A 113 -15.43 -9.45 9.88
CA GLU A 113 -15.10 -10.83 9.53
C GLU A 113 -13.60 -10.90 9.32
N PRO A 114 -12.89 -11.89 9.89
CA PRO A 114 -11.46 -11.99 9.71
C PRO A 114 -11.27 -12.21 8.21
N VAL A 115 -10.91 -11.15 7.48
CA VAL A 115 -10.35 -11.25 6.14
C VAL A 115 -9.25 -12.29 6.29
N GLU A 116 -9.44 -13.45 5.67
CA GLU A 116 -8.50 -14.55 5.75
C GLU A 116 -7.21 -14.07 5.09
N ILE A 117 -6.34 -13.45 5.89
CA ILE A 117 -4.96 -13.21 5.52
C ILE A 117 -4.41 -14.61 5.34
N LYS A 118 -4.31 -15.06 4.08
CA LYS A 118 -3.59 -16.28 3.73
C LYS A 118 -2.27 -16.22 4.50
N LYS A 119 -2.14 -17.09 5.50
CA LYS A 119 -1.05 -17.13 6.49
C LYS A 119 0.23 -17.69 5.85
N GLU A 120 0.38 -17.46 4.57
CA GLU A 120 1.35 -18.04 3.68
C GLU A 120 2.51 -17.05 3.54
N GLY A 121 3.74 -17.55 3.69
CA GLY A 121 4.95 -16.73 3.58
C GLY A 121 5.04 -16.03 2.23
N LEU A 122 5.89 -15.00 2.13
CA LEU A 122 6.13 -14.28 0.87
C LEU A 122 6.46 -15.22 -0.29
N ASN A 123 7.19 -16.30 -0.01
CA ASN A 123 7.56 -17.34 -0.97
C ASN A 123 6.35 -18.03 -1.61
N ALA A 124 5.33 -18.34 -0.82
CA ALA A 124 4.09 -18.94 -1.31
C ALA A 124 3.28 -17.93 -2.12
N ARG A 125 3.15 -16.68 -1.63
CA ARG A 125 2.44 -15.61 -2.35
C ARG A 125 3.08 -15.27 -3.69
N LEU A 126 4.42 -15.26 -3.77
CA LEU A 126 5.15 -15.07 -5.03
C LEU A 126 4.88 -16.21 -6.02
N LYS A 127 4.79 -17.46 -5.52
CA LYS A 127 4.46 -18.63 -6.34
C LYS A 127 3.01 -18.57 -6.83
N ASP A 128 2.06 -18.18 -5.97
CA ASP A 128 0.65 -18.02 -6.32
C ASP A 128 0.46 -17.01 -7.44
N GLU A 129 1.07 -15.83 -7.33
CA GLU A 129 1.02 -14.81 -8.38
C GLU A 129 1.67 -15.27 -9.68
N ARG A 130 2.79 -16.00 -9.60
CA ARG A 130 3.42 -16.58 -10.80
C ARG A 130 2.47 -17.52 -11.52
N VAL A 131 1.80 -18.42 -10.79
CA VAL A 131 0.88 -19.40 -11.33
C VAL A 131 -0.38 -18.73 -11.89
N LYS A 132 -0.93 -17.75 -11.18
CA LYS A 132 -2.07 -16.93 -11.62
C LYS A 132 -1.82 -16.26 -12.96
N MET A 133 -0.61 -15.71 -13.15
CA MET A 133 -0.19 -15.07 -14.40
C MET A 133 0.25 -16.06 -15.48
N GLY A 134 0.28 -17.36 -15.20
CA GLY A 134 0.67 -18.40 -16.16
C GLY A 134 2.17 -18.42 -16.49
N TYR A 135 3.02 -17.79 -15.68
CA TYR A 135 4.47 -17.75 -15.94
C TYR A 135 5.18 -19.02 -15.47
N THR A 136 6.15 -19.48 -16.25
CA THR A 136 7.11 -20.50 -15.80
C THR A 136 8.14 -19.87 -14.85
N GLN A 137 8.78 -20.68 -13.99
CA GLN A 137 9.85 -20.18 -13.11
C GLN A 137 10.99 -19.51 -13.88
N SER A 138 11.32 -20.01 -15.08
CA SER A 138 12.36 -19.38 -15.91
C SER A 138 11.89 -18.07 -16.52
N ALA A 139 10.62 -17.98 -16.95
CA ALA A 139 10.08 -16.77 -17.54
C ALA A 139 9.99 -15.63 -16.51
N LEU A 140 9.50 -15.92 -15.31
CA LEU A 140 9.41 -14.91 -14.24
C LEU A 140 10.81 -14.45 -13.79
N ALA A 141 11.76 -15.38 -13.68
CA ALA A 141 13.15 -15.06 -13.37
C ALA A 141 13.77 -14.12 -14.41
N ALA A 142 13.52 -14.38 -15.70
CA ALA A 142 14.03 -13.56 -16.79
C ALA A 142 13.48 -12.12 -16.74
N ILE A 143 12.19 -11.95 -16.44
CA ILE A 143 11.57 -10.62 -16.25
C ILE A 143 12.26 -9.87 -15.11
N GLY A 144 12.49 -10.56 -13.98
CA GLY A 144 13.18 -10.00 -12.83
C GLY A 144 14.70 -9.86 -12.99
N GLN A 145 15.28 -10.17 -14.15
CA GLN A 145 16.72 -10.21 -14.41
C GLN A 145 17.49 -11.07 -13.39
N ARG A 146 16.92 -12.23 -13.05
CA ARG A 146 17.51 -13.21 -12.14
C ARG A 146 17.56 -14.58 -12.81
N THR A 147 18.33 -15.49 -12.23
CA THR A 147 18.44 -16.86 -12.75
C THR A 147 17.24 -17.69 -12.31
N ARG A 148 16.89 -18.74 -13.06
CA ARG A 148 15.87 -19.72 -12.66
C ARG A 148 16.14 -20.29 -11.27
N THR A 149 17.40 -20.53 -10.92
CA THR A 149 17.79 -21.02 -9.60
C THR A 149 17.43 -20.03 -8.49
N ALA A 150 17.63 -18.73 -8.71
CA ALA A 150 17.22 -17.70 -7.76
C ALA A 150 15.69 -17.73 -7.54
N GLN A 151 14.90 -17.86 -8.61
CA GLN A 151 13.45 -17.99 -8.51
C GLN A 151 13.02 -19.19 -7.66
N VAL A 152 13.66 -20.35 -7.86
CA VAL A 152 13.38 -21.56 -7.07
C VAL A 152 13.67 -21.32 -5.59
N ARG A 153 14.77 -20.62 -5.27
CA ARG A 153 15.12 -20.28 -3.88
C ARG A 153 14.17 -19.27 -3.26
N TYR A 154 13.63 -18.34 -4.05
CA TYR A 154 12.60 -17.41 -3.59
C TYR A 154 11.30 -18.14 -3.25
N GLU A 155 10.87 -19.06 -4.11
CA GLU A 155 9.64 -19.84 -3.91
C GLU A 155 9.76 -20.90 -2.80
N SER A 156 10.98 -21.40 -2.54
CA SER A 156 11.25 -22.29 -1.40
C SER A 156 11.40 -21.55 -0.07
N GLY A 157 11.61 -20.23 -0.09
CA GLY A 157 11.86 -19.41 1.09
C GLY A 157 13.31 -19.46 1.60
N GLU A 158 14.22 -20.10 0.85
CA GLU A 158 15.66 -20.13 1.20
C GLU A 158 16.30 -18.74 1.12
N THR A 159 15.86 -17.92 0.18
CA THR A 159 16.31 -16.54 0.02
C THR A 159 15.12 -15.60 -0.22
N CYS A 160 15.22 -14.34 0.21
CA CYS A 160 14.23 -13.32 -0.10
C CYS A 160 14.60 -12.58 -1.39
N PRO A 161 13.62 -12.21 -2.23
CA PRO A 161 13.87 -11.36 -3.39
C PRO A 161 14.37 -9.96 -2.97
N ASP A 162 15.06 -9.31 -3.88
CA ASP A 162 15.53 -7.93 -3.73
C ASP A 162 14.52 -6.93 -4.31
N VAL A 163 14.69 -5.66 -3.94
CA VAL A 163 13.80 -4.57 -4.37
C VAL A 163 13.82 -4.38 -5.89
N GLU A 164 14.98 -4.52 -6.52
CA GLU A 164 15.13 -4.33 -7.96
C GLU A 164 14.38 -5.39 -8.77
N TYR A 165 14.48 -6.65 -8.36
CA TYR A 165 13.71 -7.76 -8.88
C TYR A 165 12.22 -7.49 -8.76
N LEU A 166 11.73 -7.06 -7.58
CA LEU A 166 10.32 -6.72 -7.39
C LEU A 166 9.90 -5.54 -8.27
N ALA A 167 10.70 -4.50 -8.38
CA ALA A 167 10.42 -3.36 -9.27
C ALA A 167 10.31 -3.79 -10.74
N ASN A 168 11.19 -4.68 -11.21
CA ASN A 168 11.15 -5.21 -12.57
C ASN A 168 9.90 -6.06 -12.84
N LEU A 169 9.42 -6.80 -11.84
CA LEU A 169 8.19 -7.59 -11.98
C LEU A 169 6.94 -6.74 -12.14
N GLN A 170 6.94 -5.48 -11.68
CA GLN A 170 5.77 -4.61 -11.74
C GLN A 170 5.25 -4.46 -13.18
N SER A 171 6.19 -4.31 -14.12
CA SER A 171 5.90 -4.16 -15.55
C SER A 171 5.26 -5.39 -16.18
N SER A 172 5.33 -6.56 -15.53
CA SER A 172 4.71 -7.81 -15.99
C SER A 172 3.29 -8.04 -15.47
N GLY A 173 2.75 -7.12 -14.66
CA GLY A 173 1.39 -7.22 -14.12
C GLY A 173 1.24 -8.11 -12.89
N VAL A 174 2.36 -8.58 -12.31
CA VAL A 174 2.37 -9.28 -11.02
C VAL A 174 1.94 -8.31 -9.90
N ASP A 175 1.02 -8.73 -9.04
CA ASP A 175 0.58 -7.91 -7.90
C ASP A 175 1.60 -7.96 -6.76
N ILE A 176 2.58 -7.05 -6.81
CA ILE A 176 3.62 -6.93 -5.78
C ILE A 176 3.02 -6.56 -4.42
N ARG A 177 1.91 -5.81 -4.38
CA ARG A 177 1.27 -5.46 -3.09
C ARG A 177 0.76 -6.73 -2.41
N TYR A 178 0.18 -7.66 -3.16
CA TYR A 178 -0.20 -8.97 -2.64
C TYR A 178 1.03 -9.78 -2.19
N VAL A 179 2.10 -9.83 -2.98
CA VAL A 179 3.33 -10.56 -2.61
C VAL A 179 3.91 -10.07 -1.28
N LEU A 180 3.89 -8.76 -1.03
CA LEU A 180 4.40 -8.15 0.19
C LEU A 180 3.44 -8.27 1.38
N ASN A 181 2.17 -7.90 1.17
CA ASN A 181 1.21 -7.66 2.26
C ASN A 181 0.11 -8.71 2.35
N GLY A 182 -0.07 -9.54 1.31
CA GLY A 182 -1.01 -10.66 1.30
C GLY A 182 -2.43 -10.25 0.98
N ARG A 183 -2.64 -8.98 0.58
CA ARG A 183 -3.92 -8.42 0.17
C ARG A 183 -3.85 -8.05 -1.30
N HIS A 184 -4.85 -8.49 -2.07
CA HIS A 184 -4.94 -8.15 -3.48
C HIS A 184 -5.31 -6.69 -3.66
N LYS A 185 -4.86 -6.08 -4.75
CA LYS A 185 -5.28 -4.71 -5.12
C LYS A 185 -6.80 -4.58 -5.25
N GLU A 186 -7.49 -5.62 -5.75
CA GLU A 186 -8.95 -5.60 -5.92
C GLU A 186 -9.71 -5.46 -4.59
N GLU A 187 -9.19 -6.07 -3.52
CA GLU A 187 -9.82 -6.06 -2.18
C GLU A 187 -9.81 -4.66 -1.53
N LEU A 188 -8.93 -3.77 -1.97
CA LEU A 188 -8.91 -2.37 -1.57
C LEU A 188 -9.94 -1.51 -2.33
N ALA A 189 -10.44 -1.98 -3.48
CA ALA A 189 -11.44 -1.28 -4.29
C ALA A 189 -12.87 -1.48 -3.78
N ASP A 190 -13.11 -2.50 -2.94
CA ASP A 190 -14.43 -2.84 -2.40
C ASP A 190 -14.93 -1.89 -1.30
N GLY A 191 -14.20 -0.81 -1.00
CA GLY A 191 -14.51 0.10 0.10
C GLY A 191 -15.63 1.12 -0.15
N VAL A 192 -16.09 1.31 -1.39
CA VAL A 192 -17.08 2.35 -1.71
C VAL A 192 -18.34 1.76 -2.34
N ASN A 193 -19.39 1.63 -1.53
CA ASN A 193 -20.73 1.31 -2.01
C ASN A 193 -21.33 2.54 -2.72
N TRP A 194 -21.09 2.63 -4.03
CA TRP A 194 -21.55 3.73 -4.89
C TRP A 194 -23.06 3.90 -4.92
N THR A 195 -23.82 2.81 -4.75
CA THR A 195 -25.28 2.85 -4.70
C THR A 195 -25.76 3.54 -3.42
N LEU A 196 -25.18 3.17 -2.27
CA LEU A 196 -25.46 3.84 -1.00
C LEU A 196 -25.07 5.31 -1.08
N LEU A 197 -23.85 5.61 -1.54
CA LEU A 197 -23.34 6.98 -1.62
C LEU A 197 -24.22 7.87 -2.51
N ARG A 198 -24.71 7.33 -3.63
CA ARG A 198 -25.69 7.99 -4.50
C ARG A 198 -27.02 8.26 -3.78
N SER A 199 -27.57 7.27 -3.07
CA SER A 199 -28.83 7.44 -2.33
C SER A 199 -28.74 8.49 -1.22
N VAL A 200 -27.61 8.54 -0.50
CA VAL A 200 -27.36 9.54 0.56
C VAL A 200 -27.22 10.93 -0.05
N PHE A 201 -26.49 11.05 -1.16
CA PHE A 201 -26.32 12.31 -1.88
C PHE A 201 -27.65 12.86 -2.42
N GLU A 202 -28.47 12.00 -3.02
CA GLU A 202 -29.81 12.37 -3.51
C GLU A 202 -30.74 12.78 -2.35
N ALA A 203 -30.72 12.06 -1.22
CA ALA A 203 -31.47 12.44 -0.03
C ALA A 203 -31.03 13.81 0.52
N ALA A 204 -29.72 14.08 0.57
CA ALA A 204 -29.19 15.37 1.00
C ALA A 204 -29.57 16.51 0.05
N GLN A 205 -29.55 16.29 -1.27
CA GLN A 205 -29.98 17.28 -2.25
C GLN A 205 -31.49 17.55 -2.18
N ASN A 206 -32.32 16.52 -2.04
CA ASN A 206 -33.76 16.68 -1.89
C ASN A 206 -34.12 17.49 -0.64
N LEU A 207 -33.42 17.27 0.47
CA LEU A 207 -33.59 18.07 1.69
C LEU A 207 -33.11 19.53 1.50
N ARG A 208 -32.06 19.77 0.71
CA ARG A 208 -31.61 21.11 0.32
C ARG A 208 -32.63 21.86 -0.55
N SER A 209 -33.39 21.15 -1.38
CA SER A 209 -34.49 21.77 -2.13
C SER A 209 -35.67 22.16 -1.23
N GLN A 210 -35.80 21.52 -0.06
CA GLN A 210 -36.90 21.74 0.90
C GLN A 210 -36.54 22.70 2.05
N SER A 211 -35.26 22.80 2.43
CA SER A 211 -34.74 23.73 3.45
C SER A 211 -33.87 24.82 2.81
N ALA A 212 -34.03 26.06 3.28
CA ALA A 212 -33.50 27.28 2.65
C ALA A 212 -32.06 27.15 2.07
N PRO A 213 -31.79 27.79 0.90
CA PRO A 213 -30.59 27.58 0.09
C PRO A 213 -29.25 28.01 0.72
N GLU A 214 -29.28 28.60 1.93
CA GLU A 214 -28.10 29.14 2.64
C GLU A 214 -27.47 28.20 3.66
N SER A 215 -27.96 26.96 3.78
CA SER A 215 -27.39 25.98 4.69
C SER A 215 -25.93 25.66 4.30
N SER A 216 -24.97 26.19 5.07
CA SER A 216 -23.52 26.02 4.87
C SER A 216 -23.14 24.56 4.58
N ASN A 217 -22.24 24.34 3.61
CA ASN A 217 -21.71 23.02 3.22
C ASN A 217 -21.26 22.17 4.42
N ALA A 218 -20.87 22.79 5.53
CA ALA A 218 -20.52 22.11 6.78
C ALA A 218 -21.68 21.27 7.37
N LYS A 219 -22.91 21.80 7.38
CA LYS A 219 -24.11 21.08 7.87
C LYS A 219 -24.51 19.93 6.94
N LEU A 220 -24.25 20.07 5.64
CA LEU A 220 -24.47 19.02 4.65
C LEU A 220 -23.50 17.86 4.82
N TRP A 221 -22.23 18.15 5.10
CA TRP A 221 -21.24 17.13 5.44
C TRP A 221 -21.60 16.38 6.73
N GLU A 222 -22.10 17.09 7.74
CA GLU A 222 -22.54 16.50 9.01
C GLU A 222 -23.77 15.59 8.82
N LEU A 223 -24.77 16.03 8.05
CA LEU A 223 -25.94 15.21 7.73
C LEU A 223 -25.57 13.97 6.90
N THR A 224 -24.72 14.14 5.89
CA THR A 224 -24.22 13.04 5.04
C THR A 224 -23.47 12.01 5.88
N ARG A 225 -22.62 12.48 6.80
CA ARG A 225 -21.91 11.63 7.77
C ARG A 225 -22.91 10.86 8.66
N ASN A 226 -23.92 11.54 9.22
CA ASN A 226 -24.93 10.92 10.09
C ASN A 226 -25.76 9.85 9.37
N ILE A 227 -26.14 10.07 8.11
CA ILE A 227 -26.89 9.07 7.31
C ILE A 227 -26.00 7.86 7.00
N TYR A 228 -24.73 8.08 6.64
CA TYR A 228 -23.77 7.01 6.41
C TYR A 228 -23.55 6.16 7.67
N GLU A 229 -23.35 6.79 8.82
CA GLU A 229 -23.21 6.10 10.11
C GLU A 229 -24.48 5.36 10.52
N ALA A 230 -25.68 5.93 10.31
CA ALA A 230 -26.95 5.28 10.60
C ALA A 230 -27.20 4.06 9.70
N SER A 231 -26.89 4.17 8.40
CA SER A 231 -27.02 3.06 7.44
C SER A 231 -26.05 1.92 7.76
N ARG A 232 -24.84 2.25 8.24
CA ARG A 232 -23.86 1.26 8.70
C ARG A 232 -24.34 0.54 9.98
N ARG A 233 -25.04 1.22 10.88
CA ARG A 233 -25.62 0.60 12.10
C ARG A 233 -26.77 -0.37 11.80
N MET A 234 -27.53 -0.14 10.74
CA MET A 234 -28.66 -1.02 10.36
C MET A 234 -28.25 -2.31 9.63
N ALA A 235 -26.99 -2.41 9.18
CA ALA A 235 -26.46 -3.57 8.49
C ALA A 235 -25.72 -4.56 9.41
N SER A 236 -25.77 -4.36 10.73
CA SER A 236 -25.30 -5.27 11.78
C SER A 236 -26.46 -5.99 12.45
#